data_AF-A0A976E046-F1
#
_entry.id   AF-A0A976E046-F1
#
_cell.length_a   1.000
_cell.length_b   1.000
_cell.length_c   1.000
_cell.angle_alpha   90.00
_cell.angle_beta   90.00
_cell.angle_gamma   90.00
#
_symmetry.space_group_name_H-M   'P 1'
#
loop_
_entity.id
_entity.type
_entity.pdbx_description
1 polymer ?
#
loop_
_entity_poly.entity_id
_entity_poly.type
_entity_poly.pdbx_seq_one_letter_code
_entity_poly.pdbx_strand_id
1 'polypeptide(L)'
;MDEVTSASPVKSPSLTEAYEPPATSPDTIVFVELLDKHDGVLSRHRFTRFPITLGSAYSNDLILDGDMGAQSSWAALRIESDEHDALSVATSENDANFWAPGGLTRRWIVDPDQAIIAAGQRIRIRTNRYVPSSMGKPSSAMPRAASLAWLWALPLAIATFVATIWLGDIDGTKFVTYVSSGLGVLMLLALWAGIWALVSRLTGRSTHFLIHLALGALTFVAVTAVDYVMDTAAFAFNWPVIQRYDYLLLGVIIGLAVWCHGRWVSRIGRGTALTSAL
;
A
#
# COMPACT_ATOMS: atom_id res chain seq x y z
N MET A 1 14.10 -66.22 -57.80
CA MET A 1 14.75 -66.22 -56.49
C MET A 1 15.82 -65.14 -56.52
N ASP A 2 15.67 -63.93 -56.01
CA ASP A 2 14.59 -63.17 -55.34
C ASP A 2 14.95 -61.69 -55.58
N GLU A 3 14.03 -60.92 -56.15
CA GLU A 3 13.32 -59.81 -55.49
C GLU A 3 14.16 -58.53 -55.32
N VAL A 4 14.08 -57.66 -56.33
CA VAL A 4 14.58 -56.27 -56.30
C VAL A 4 13.54 -55.42 -55.57
N THR A 5 13.78 -55.13 -54.29
CA THR A 5 12.92 -54.27 -53.47
C THR A 5 13.06 -52.80 -53.89
N SER A 6 11.99 -52.28 -54.49
CA SER A 6 11.78 -50.87 -54.81
C SER A 6 11.63 -50.04 -53.52
N ALA A 7 12.51 -49.07 -53.32
CA ALA A 7 12.40 -48.11 -52.22
C ALA A 7 11.41 -46.99 -52.59
N SER A 8 10.29 -46.92 -51.88
CA SER A 8 9.30 -45.85 -51.94
C SER A 8 9.90 -44.50 -51.55
N PRO A 9 9.48 -43.38 -52.17
CA PRO A 9 9.89 -42.05 -51.75
C PRO A 9 9.24 -41.69 -50.41
N VAL A 10 10.08 -41.37 -49.42
CA VAL A 10 9.67 -40.81 -48.13
C VAL A 10 8.98 -39.48 -48.39
N LYS A 11 7.68 -39.43 -48.13
CA LYS A 11 6.86 -38.22 -48.19
C LYS A 11 7.28 -37.30 -47.04
N SER A 12 8.02 -36.25 -47.35
CA SER A 12 8.35 -35.17 -46.41
C SER A 12 7.06 -34.62 -45.79
N PRO A 13 6.94 -34.52 -44.46
CA PRO A 13 5.81 -33.82 -43.86
C PRO A 13 5.90 -32.35 -44.23
N SER A 14 4.84 -31.86 -44.87
CA SER A 14 4.65 -30.46 -45.25
C SER A 14 4.77 -29.55 -44.02
N LEU A 15 5.68 -28.59 -44.08
CA LEU A 15 5.81 -27.45 -43.15
C LEU A 15 4.60 -26.50 -43.30
N THR A 16 3.40 -26.99 -42.96
CA THR A 16 2.16 -26.21 -42.98
C THR A 16 1.15 -26.75 -41.99
N GLU A 17 1.59 -27.30 -40.84
CA GLU A 17 0.75 -27.23 -39.64
C GLU A 17 0.88 -25.80 -39.11
N ALA A 18 0.01 -24.94 -39.64
CA ALA A 18 -0.29 -23.68 -39.01
C ALA A 18 -0.71 -24.00 -37.56
N TYR A 19 0.01 -23.43 -36.61
CA TYR A 19 -0.49 -23.30 -35.24
C TYR A 19 -1.81 -22.54 -35.34
N GLU A 20 -2.91 -23.27 -35.35
CA GLU A 20 -4.26 -22.73 -35.29
C GLU A 20 -4.47 -22.36 -33.83
N PRO A 21 -4.46 -21.05 -33.48
CA PRO A 21 -4.69 -20.66 -32.10
C PRO A 21 -6.10 -21.15 -31.70
N PRO A 22 -6.28 -21.67 -30.47
CA PRO A 22 -7.58 -22.14 -30.02
C PRO A 22 -8.61 -21.02 -30.20
N ALA A 23 -9.76 -21.38 -30.78
CA ALA A 23 -10.83 -20.46 -31.08
C ALA A 23 -11.34 -19.83 -29.77
N THR A 24 -10.93 -18.59 -29.52
CA THR A 24 -11.37 -17.80 -28.38
C THR A 24 -12.89 -17.59 -28.46
N SER A 25 -13.60 -17.83 -27.36
CA SER A 25 -15.04 -17.54 -27.29
C SER A 25 -15.31 -16.07 -27.66
N PRO A 26 -16.20 -15.78 -28.63
CA PRO A 26 -16.34 -14.45 -29.24
C PRO A 26 -16.82 -13.31 -28.31
N ASP A 27 -17.14 -13.62 -27.04
CA ASP A 27 -17.73 -12.68 -26.07
C ASP A 27 -16.84 -12.37 -24.85
N THR A 28 -15.61 -12.88 -24.78
CA THR A 28 -14.71 -12.60 -23.65
C THR A 28 -14.09 -11.22 -23.80
N ILE A 29 -14.58 -10.26 -23.01
CA ILE A 29 -14.05 -8.89 -22.93
C ILE A 29 -13.04 -8.83 -21.79
N VAL A 30 -11.86 -8.28 -22.06
CA VAL A 30 -10.79 -8.09 -21.08
C VAL A 30 -10.56 -6.61 -20.81
N PHE A 31 -10.35 -6.29 -19.54
CA PHE A 31 -9.96 -4.99 -19.05
C PHE A 31 -8.54 -5.08 -18.50
N VAL A 32 -7.63 -4.33 -19.11
CA VAL A 32 -6.26 -4.14 -18.62
C VAL A 32 -6.23 -2.82 -17.85
N GLU A 33 -5.95 -2.91 -16.56
CA GLU A 33 -5.84 -1.78 -15.64
C GLU A 33 -4.36 -1.45 -15.39
N LEU A 34 -3.95 -0.23 -15.71
CA LEU A 34 -2.66 0.30 -15.26
C LEU A 34 -2.83 0.83 -13.84
N LEU A 35 -1.96 0.42 -12.94
CA LEU A 35 -2.01 0.78 -11.53
C LEU A 35 -0.87 1.74 -11.16
N ASP A 36 -1.18 2.67 -10.25
CA ASP A 36 -0.19 3.46 -9.55
C ASP A 36 0.58 2.58 -8.54
N LYS A 37 1.66 3.10 -7.96
CA LYS A 37 2.43 2.51 -6.86
C LYS A 37 1.57 2.09 -5.64
N HIS A 38 0.35 2.61 -5.55
CA HIS A 38 -0.61 2.37 -4.47
C HIS A 38 -1.84 1.54 -4.89
N ASP A 39 -1.77 0.76 -5.97
CA ASP A 39 -2.87 -0.07 -6.51
C ASP A 39 -4.13 0.71 -6.93
N GLY A 40 -4.02 2.04 -7.05
CA GLY A 40 -5.05 2.89 -7.65
C GLY A 40 -5.03 2.76 -9.17
N VAL A 41 -6.20 2.66 -9.81
CA VAL A 41 -6.30 2.54 -11.27
C VAL A 41 -5.99 3.89 -11.92
N LEU A 42 -4.90 3.96 -12.69
CA LEU A 42 -4.51 5.11 -13.50
C LEU A 42 -5.30 5.16 -14.81
N SER A 43 -5.37 4.03 -15.50
CA SER A 43 -6.14 3.88 -16.74
C SER A 43 -6.72 2.48 -16.86
N ARG A 44 -7.81 2.35 -17.63
CA ARG A 44 -8.45 1.08 -17.95
C ARG A 44 -8.67 0.99 -19.44
N HIS A 45 -8.12 -0.04 -20.06
CA HIS A 45 -8.22 -0.29 -21.48
C HIS A 45 -9.05 -1.56 -21.70
N ARG A 46 -10.06 -1.46 -22.58
CA ARG A 46 -10.96 -2.56 -22.92
C ARG A 46 -10.48 -3.20 -24.22
N PHE A 47 -10.32 -4.52 -24.20
CA PHE A 47 -9.96 -5.33 -25.36
C PHE A 47 -11.00 -6.43 -25.57
N THR A 48 -11.25 -6.72 -26.85
CA THR A 48 -12.21 -7.75 -27.30
C THR A 48 -11.60 -8.71 -28.32
N ARG A 49 -10.30 -8.59 -28.58
CA ARG A 49 -9.57 -9.41 -29.55
C ARG A 49 -8.35 -9.98 -28.86
N PHE A 50 -8.04 -11.23 -29.17
CA PHE A 50 -6.86 -11.93 -28.71
C PHE A 50 -6.01 -12.36 -29.91
N PRO A 51 -4.70 -12.51 -29.73
CA PRO A 51 -3.92 -12.18 -28.54
C PRO A 51 -3.80 -10.66 -28.32
N ILE A 52 -3.68 -10.22 -27.06
CA ILE A 52 -3.40 -8.80 -26.72
C ILE A 52 -1.91 -8.66 -26.47
N THR A 53 -1.29 -7.66 -27.09
CA THR A 53 0.14 -7.36 -26.96
C THR A 53 0.37 -6.10 -26.14
N LEU A 54 1.28 -6.19 -25.18
CA LEU A 54 1.63 -5.15 -24.21
C LEU A 54 3.13 -4.94 -24.25
N GLY A 55 3.61 -3.71 -24.41
CA GLY A 55 5.05 -3.42 -24.41
C GLY A 55 5.40 -1.99 -24.78
N SER A 56 6.68 -1.64 -24.87
CA SER A 56 7.12 -0.27 -25.19
C SER A 56 7.06 0.09 -26.68
N ALA A 57 6.91 -0.90 -27.58
CA ALA A 57 6.83 -0.65 -29.01
C ALA A 57 5.44 -0.14 -29.44
N TYR A 58 5.41 0.81 -30.38
CA TYR A 58 4.18 1.36 -30.97
C TYR A 58 3.35 0.34 -31.78
N SER A 59 3.90 -0.83 -32.07
CA SER A 59 3.19 -1.93 -32.72
C SER A 59 2.30 -2.73 -31.77
N ASN A 60 2.41 -2.51 -30.45
CA ASN A 60 1.63 -3.22 -29.45
C ASN A 60 0.24 -2.59 -29.25
N ASP A 61 -0.72 -3.40 -28.81
CA ASP A 61 -2.09 -2.94 -28.53
C ASP A 61 -2.15 -1.96 -27.34
N LEU A 62 -1.27 -2.14 -26.35
CA LEU A 62 -1.08 -1.19 -25.25
C LEU A 62 0.41 -0.88 -25.06
N ILE A 63 0.72 0.42 -25.18
CA ILE A 63 2.08 0.93 -25.04
C ILE A 63 2.37 1.19 -23.57
N LEU A 64 3.47 0.63 -23.08
CA LEU A 64 3.95 0.80 -21.70
C LEU A 64 5.14 1.76 -21.69
N ASP A 65 4.94 2.97 -21.17
CA ASP A 65 5.94 4.05 -21.10
C ASP A 65 6.87 3.95 -19.87
N GLY A 66 7.03 2.76 -19.29
CA GLY A 66 7.86 2.59 -18.11
C GLY A 66 9.35 2.84 -18.38
N ASP A 67 10.11 3.18 -17.34
CA ASP A 67 11.57 3.35 -17.36
C ASP A 67 12.24 2.00 -17.63
N MET A 68 12.17 1.59 -18.88
CA MET A 68 12.86 0.45 -19.44
C MET A 68 14.30 0.90 -19.57
N GLY A 69 15.16 0.49 -18.63
CA GLY A 69 16.60 0.59 -18.81
C GLY A 69 16.97 0.15 -20.23
N ALA A 70 17.88 0.88 -20.87
CA ALA A 70 18.19 0.89 -22.30
C ALA A 70 18.58 -0.46 -22.97
N GLN A 71 18.37 -1.59 -22.29
CA GLN A 71 18.68 -2.95 -22.72
C GLN A 71 17.46 -3.88 -22.80
N SER A 72 16.27 -3.50 -22.34
CA SER A 72 15.07 -4.35 -22.46
C SER A 72 14.32 -4.06 -23.75
N SER A 73 14.84 -4.66 -24.79
CA SER A 73 14.25 -4.72 -26.10
C SER A 73 12.94 -5.55 -26.06
N TRP A 74 11.81 -4.90 -26.31
CA TRP A 74 10.57 -5.52 -26.82
C TRP A 74 9.81 -6.49 -25.88
N ALA A 75 9.61 -6.15 -24.61
CA ALA A 75 8.70 -6.92 -23.76
C ALA A 75 7.29 -6.94 -24.38
N ALA A 76 6.97 -7.95 -25.19
CA ALA A 76 5.66 -8.18 -25.77
C ALA A 76 4.98 -9.20 -24.85
N LEU A 77 4.39 -8.71 -23.75
CA LEU A 77 3.53 -9.56 -22.97
C LEU A 77 2.32 -9.87 -23.83
N ARG A 78 2.04 -11.16 -23.98
CA ARG A 78 0.96 -11.69 -24.79
C ARG A 78 -0.09 -12.26 -23.86
N ILE A 79 -1.29 -11.66 -23.87
CA ILE A 79 -2.44 -12.20 -23.18
C ILE A 79 -3.17 -13.13 -24.14
N GLU A 80 -3.31 -14.39 -23.74
CA GLU A 80 -4.04 -15.42 -24.46
C GLU A 80 -5.16 -15.98 -23.59
N SER A 81 -6.30 -16.30 -24.18
CA SER A 81 -7.33 -17.09 -23.52
C SER A 81 -7.19 -18.56 -23.94
N ASP A 82 -7.18 -19.46 -22.95
CA ASP A 82 -7.24 -20.90 -23.17
C ASP A 82 -8.66 -21.37 -23.51
N GLU A 83 -8.81 -22.63 -23.93
CA GLU A 83 -10.10 -23.30 -24.22
C GLU A 83 -11.07 -23.25 -23.02
N HIS A 84 -10.55 -23.10 -21.80
CA HIS A 84 -11.32 -23.00 -20.57
C HIS A 84 -11.67 -21.54 -20.15
N ASP A 85 -11.50 -20.55 -21.04
CA ASP A 85 -11.67 -19.10 -20.75
C ASP A 85 -10.68 -18.60 -19.67
N ALA A 86 -9.66 -19.39 -19.35
CA ALA A 86 -8.57 -19.02 -18.48
C ALA A 86 -7.60 -18.10 -19.24
N LEU A 87 -7.41 -16.89 -18.74
CA LEU A 87 -6.43 -15.97 -19.31
C LEU A 87 -5.03 -16.35 -18.83
N SER A 88 -4.07 -16.32 -19.74
CA SER A 88 -2.66 -16.47 -19.41
C SER A 88 -1.85 -15.34 -20.02
N VAL A 89 -0.85 -14.89 -19.28
CA VAL A 89 0.12 -13.90 -19.72
C VAL A 89 1.43 -14.63 -20.00
N ALA A 90 1.90 -14.57 -21.24
CA ALA A 90 3.19 -15.11 -21.65
C ALA A 90 4.14 -13.97 -22.05
N THR A 91 5.42 -14.09 -21.70
CA THR A 91 6.48 -13.21 -22.22
C THR A 91 7.23 -13.91 -23.35
N SER A 92 7.58 -13.18 -24.41
CA SER A 92 8.20 -13.75 -25.62
C SER A 92 9.65 -14.18 -25.40
N GLU A 93 10.37 -13.57 -24.46
CA GLU A 93 11.76 -13.90 -24.15
C GLU A 93 12.01 -13.74 -22.63
N ASN A 94 13.18 -14.20 -22.16
CA ASN A 94 13.59 -14.22 -20.75
C ASN A 94 13.82 -12.80 -20.20
N ASP A 95 12.76 -12.00 -20.19
CA ASP A 95 12.79 -10.60 -19.81
C ASP A 95 12.79 -10.48 -18.29
N ALA A 96 13.88 -9.91 -17.77
CA ALA A 96 14.06 -9.66 -16.35
C ALA A 96 13.03 -8.67 -15.79
N ASN A 97 12.28 -7.98 -16.66
CA ASN A 97 11.31 -6.96 -16.27
C ASN A 97 9.87 -7.46 -16.17
N PHE A 98 9.64 -8.78 -16.28
CA PHE A 98 8.35 -9.40 -16.01
C PHE A 98 8.37 -10.11 -14.65
N TRP A 99 7.58 -9.61 -13.70
CA TRP A 99 7.38 -10.24 -12.41
C TRP A 99 5.89 -10.56 -12.20
N ALA A 100 5.63 -11.80 -11.82
CA ALA A 100 4.31 -12.26 -11.42
C ALA A 100 4.36 -12.84 -9.99
N PRO A 101 3.22 -12.92 -9.29
CA PRO A 101 3.14 -13.61 -8.01
C PRO A 101 3.59 -15.06 -8.14
N GLY A 102 4.65 -15.43 -7.42
CA GLY A 102 5.39 -16.69 -7.59
C GLY A 102 6.80 -16.53 -8.19
N GLY A 103 7.17 -15.34 -8.65
CA GLY A 103 8.51 -15.00 -9.13
C GLY A 103 8.58 -14.75 -10.64
N LEU A 104 9.80 -14.76 -11.18
CA LEU A 104 10.05 -14.64 -12.63
C LEU A 104 9.57 -15.93 -13.32
N THR A 105 8.43 -15.86 -14.00
CA THR A 105 7.82 -17.02 -14.68
C THR A 105 7.52 -16.66 -16.13
N ARG A 106 7.67 -17.61 -17.07
CA ARG A 106 7.44 -17.34 -18.51
C ARG A 106 5.96 -17.27 -18.90
N ARG A 107 5.12 -17.96 -18.15
CA ARG A 107 3.68 -18.02 -18.35
C ARG A 107 3.01 -17.97 -16.99
N TRP A 108 2.10 -17.03 -16.83
CA TRP A 108 1.35 -16.86 -15.60
C TRP A 108 -0.14 -16.94 -15.90
N ILE A 109 -0.87 -17.72 -15.09
CA ILE A 109 -2.33 -17.81 -15.18
C ILE A 109 -2.89 -16.57 -14.49
N VAL A 110 -3.76 -15.83 -15.19
CA VAL A 110 -4.29 -14.56 -14.69
C VAL A 110 -5.22 -14.80 -13.52
N ASP A 111 -4.82 -14.29 -12.36
CA ASP A 111 -5.68 -14.06 -11.22
C ASP A 111 -6.20 -12.59 -11.29
N PRO A 112 -7.53 -12.37 -11.41
CA PRO A 112 -8.13 -11.03 -11.50
C PRO A 112 -7.87 -10.10 -10.31
N ASP A 113 -7.46 -10.65 -9.17
CA ASP A 113 -7.18 -9.91 -7.95
C ASP A 113 -5.70 -9.53 -7.80
N GLN A 114 -4.83 -10.19 -8.57
CA GLN A 114 -3.39 -9.99 -8.50
C GLN A 114 -2.89 -9.02 -9.57
N ALA A 115 -1.88 -8.23 -9.20
CA ALA A 115 -1.17 -7.37 -10.14
C ALA A 115 0.17 -7.99 -10.53
N ILE A 116 0.52 -7.86 -11.79
CA ILE A 116 1.83 -8.20 -12.35
C ILE A 116 2.64 -6.91 -12.53
N ILE A 117 3.96 -7.02 -12.57
CA ILE A 117 4.84 -5.90 -12.93
C ILE A 117 5.44 -6.22 -14.30
N ALA A 118 5.24 -5.31 -15.24
CA ALA A 118 5.79 -5.39 -16.59
C ALA A 118 6.36 -4.03 -16.95
N ALA A 119 7.61 -3.99 -17.43
CA ALA A 119 8.28 -2.74 -17.79
C ALA A 119 8.24 -1.68 -16.66
N GLY A 120 8.31 -2.11 -15.39
CA GLY A 120 8.23 -1.21 -14.23
C GLY A 120 6.82 -0.65 -13.92
N GLN A 121 5.81 -0.99 -14.72
CA GLN A 121 4.41 -0.63 -14.47
C GLN A 121 3.65 -1.79 -13.83
N ARG A 122 2.77 -1.48 -12.88
CA ARG A 122 1.87 -2.45 -12.26
C ARG A 122 0.62 -2.60 -13.11
N ILE A 123 0.31 -3.81 -13.54
CA ILE A 123 -0.81 -4.11 -14.42
C ILE A 123 -1.71 -5.14 -13.75
N ARG A 124 -3.03 -4.91 -13.79
CA ARG A 124 -4.04 -5.89 -13.37
C ARG A 124 -4.96 -6.21 -14.54
N ILE A 125 -5.24 -7.48 -14.74
CA ILE A 125 -6.05 -7.97 -15.87
C ILE A 125 -7.34 -8.55 -15.32
N ARG A 126 -8.48 -8.10 -15.84
CA ARG A 126 -9.82 -8.54 -15.42
C ARG A 126 -10.70 -8.88 -16.62
N THR A 127 -11.63 -9.80 -16.47
CA THR A 127 -12.63 -10.12 -17.50
C THR A 127 -13.96 -9.42 -17.22
N ASN A 128 -14.86 -9.35 -18.21
CA ASN A 128 -16.25 -8.92 -17.99
C ASN A 128 -17.03 -9.81 -17.01
N ARG A 129 -16.64 -11.07 -16.87
CA ARG A 129 -17.23 -12.04 -15.94
C ARG A 129 -16.70 -11.88 -14.52
N TYR A 130 -15.64 -11.10 -14.33
CA TYR A 130 -15.14 -10.79 -12.99
C TYR A 130 -16.20 -9.96 -12.26
N VAL A 131 -16.93 -10.66 -11.40
CA VAL A 131 -17.64 -10.03 -10.29
C VAL A 131 -16.55 -9.69 -9.30
N PRO A 132 -16.33 -8.41 -8.96
CA PRO A 132 -15.47 -8.07 -7.85
C PRO A 132 -15.92 -8.94 -6.70
N SER A 133 -15.03 -9.82 -6.20
CA SER A 133 -15.23 -10.32 -4.87
C SER A 133 -15.51 -9.07 -4.04
N SER A 134 -16.47 -9.13 -3.12
CA SER A 134 -16.64 -8.04 -2.16
C SER A 134 -15.43 -8.01 -1.22
N MET A 135 -14.21 -8.13 -1.74
CA MET A 135 -13.00 -7.56 -1.20
C MET A 135 -13.38 -6.15 -0.85
N GLY A 136 -13.43 -5.93 0.47
CA GLY A 136 -14.02 -4.75 1.07
C GLY A 136 -13.56 -3.53 0.30
N LYS A 137 -14.50 -2.60 0.08
CA LYS A 137 -14.18 -1.20 -0.21
C LYS A 137 -12.80 -0.91 0.38
N PRO A 138 -11.85 -0.31 -0.36
CA PRO A 138 -10.56 0.03 0.22
C PRO A 138 -10.87 0.57 1.61
N SER A 139 -10.38 -0.12 2.64
CA SER A 139 -10.64 0.23 4.02
C SER A 139 -9.86 1.52 4.35
N SER A 140 -9.91 2.51 3.46
CA SER A 140 -9.61 3.91 3.70
C SER A 140 -10.78 4.62 4.38
N ALA A 141 -11.96 3.97 4.45
CA ALA A 141 -12.98 4.32 5.43
C ALA A 141 -12.48 3.88 6.82
N MET A 142 -11.48 4.61 7.31
CA MET A 142 -11.12 4.63 8.72
C MET A 142 -12.42 4.64 9.52
N PRO A 143 -12.58 3.77 10.54
CA PRO A 143 -13.79 3.79 11.35
C PRO A 143 -14.04 5.23 11.79
N ARG A 144 -15.25 5.75 11.55
CA ARG A 144 -15.64 7.13 11.88
C ARG A 144 -15.22 7.51 13.32
N ALA A 145 -15.15 6.53 14.22
CA ALA A 145 -14.60 6.69 15.56
C ALA A 145 -13.14 7.20 15.60
N ALA A 146 -12.25 6.70 14.75
CA ALA A 146 -10.86 7.13 14.68
C ALA A 146 -10.70 8.52 14.03
N SER A 147 -11.58 8.90 13.09
CA SER A 147 -11.60 10.27 12.54
C SER A 147 -12.21 11.29 13.49
N LEU A 148 -13.06 10.86 14.44
CA LEU A 148 -13.62 11.70 15.50
C LEU A 148 -12.76 11.70 16.78
N ALA A 149 -11.66 10.94 16.83
CA ALA A 149 -10.87 10.80 18.05
C ALA A 149 -10.26 12.13 18.56
N TRP A 150 -9.99 13.07 17.65
CA TRP A 150 -9.48 14.40 18.02
C TRP A 150 -10.46 15.20 18.87
N LEU A 151 -11.78 14.96 18.73
CA LEU A 151 -12.81 15.70 19.46
C LEU A 151 -12.72 15.49 20.97
N TRP A 152 -12.21 14.35 21.42
CA TRP A 152 -12.01 14.07 22.84
C TRP A 152 -10.53 14.17 23.23
N ALA A 153 -9.60 13.74 22.36
CA ALA A 153 -8.18 13.74 22.68
C ALA A 153 -7.61 15.16 22.86
N LEU A 154 -8.04 16.11 22.03
CA LEU A 154 -7.53 17.49 22.09
C LEU A 154 -8.01 18.23 23.36
N PRO A 155 -9.31 18.24 23.72
CA PRO A 155 -9.74 18.81 24.99
C PRO A 155 -9.11 18.11 26.19
N LEU A 156 -8.92 16.78 26.13
CA LEU A 156 -8.26 16.03 27.19
C LEU A 156 -6.81 16.47 27.39
N ALA A 157 -6.05 16.68 26.31
CA ALA A 157 -4.67 17.18 26.40
C ALA A 157 -4.60 18.58 27.03
N ILE A 158 -5.49 19.49 26.61
CA ILE A 158 -5.56 20.84 27.18
C ILE A 158 -5.95 20.78 28.65
N ALA A 159 -6.99 20.02 28.99
CA ALA A 159 -7.47 19.88 30.37
C ALA A 159 -6.42 19.26 31.29
N THR A 160 -5.70 18.24 30.80
CA THR A 160 -4.61 17.59 31.56
C THR A 160 -3.50 18.61 31.86
N PHE A 161 -3.07 19.39 30.86
CA PHE A 161 -2.03 20.39 31.08
C PHE A 161 -2.48 21.53 32.01
N VAL A 162 -3.68 22.06 31.80
CA VAL A 162 -4.26 23.09 32.67
C VAL A 162 -4.40 22.56 34.11
N ALA A 163 -4.78 21.30 34.29
CA ALA A 163 -4.83 20.67 35.61
C ALA A 163 -3.44 20.60 36.25
N THR A 164 -2.38 20.25 35.52
CA THR A 164 -1.02 20.25 36.10
C THR A 164 -0.58 21.63 36.58
N ILE A 165 -0.93 22.69 35.85
CA ILE A 165 -0.66 24.08 36.27
C ILE A 165 -1.46 24.40 37.52
N TRP A 166 -2.75 24.07 37.54
CA TRP A 166 -3.62 24.32 38.68
C TRP A 166 -3.15 23.57 39.94
N LEU A 167 -2.65 22.33 39.83
CA LEU A 167 -2.14 21.57 40.97
C LEU A 167 -0.82 22.15 41.51
N GLY A 168 0.01 22.76 40.65
CA GLY A 168 1.24 23.44 41.07
C GLY A 168 1.03 24.87 41.55
N ASP A 169 -0.18 25.40 41.41
CA ASP A 169 -0.51 26.80 41.68
C ASP A 169 -0.89 27.03 43.15
N ILE A 170 0.11 27.33 43.98
CA ILE A 170 -0.07 27.57 45.42
C ILE A 170 -0.42 29.04 45.71
N ASP A 171 0.02 29.97 44.86
CA ASP A 171 -0.09 31.42 45.07
C ASP A 171 -1.24 32.09 44.29
N GLY A 172 -1.96 31.34 43.45
CA GLY A 172 -3.05 31.86 42.62
C GLY A 172 -2.53 32.55 41.35
N THR A 173 -2.29 31.75 40.32
CA THR A 173 -1.90 32.21 38.99
C THR A 173 -3.03 32.98 38.31
N LYS A 174 -2.61 33.98 37.53
CA LYS A 174 -3.52 34.81 36.74
C LYS A 174 -4.16 33.96 35.65
N PHE A 175 -5.42 34.24 35.34
CA PHE A 175 -6.16 33.62 34.24
C PHE A 175 -5.38 33.60 32.91
N VAL A 176 -4.58 34.63 32.64
CA VAL A 176 -3.74 34.74 31.43
C VAL A 176 -2.72 33.60 31.30
N THR A 177 -2.23 33.07 32.42
CA THR A 177 -1.26 31.96 32.46
C THR A 177 -1.91 30.67 31.96
N TYR A 178 -3.15 30.39 32.39
CA TYR A 178 -3.90 29.24 31.92
C TYR A 178 -4.20 29.30 30.42
N VAL A 179 -4.63 30.47 29.93
CA VAL A 179 -4.93 30.67 28.50
C VAL A 179 -3.69 30.55 27.64
N SER A 180 -2.60 31.23 28.00
CA SER A 180 -1.33 31.18 27.24
C SER A 180 -0.74 29.77 27.22
N SER A 181 -0.85 29.03 28.32
CA SER A 181 -0.42 27.64 28.44
C SER A 181 -1.23 26.69 27.54
N GLY A 182 -2.56 26.83 27.53
CA GLY A 182 -3.42 26.09 26.62
C GLY A 182 -3.09 26.36 25.14
N LEU A 183 -2.81 27.63 24.80
CA LEU A 183 -2.35 28.02 23.47
C LEU A 183 -1.00 27.39 23.11
N GLY A 184 -0.08 27.28 24.06
CA GLY A 184 1.20 26.59 23.88
C GLY A 184 1.04 25.12 23.49
N VAL A 185 0.15 24.40 24.18
CA VAL A 185 -0.18 22.99 23.84
C VAL A 185 -0.80 22.88 22.46
N LEU A 186 -1.73 23.78 22.10
CA LEU A 186 -2.34 23.81 20.77
C LEU A 186 -1.28 24.00 19.68
N MET A 187 -0.34 24.93 19.87
CA MET A 187 0.73 25.21 18.91
C MET A 187 1.67 24.00 18.74
N LEU A 188 2.06 23.36 19.85
CA LEU A 188 2.90 22.16 19.83
C LEU A 188 2.22 21.01 19.05
N LEU A 189 0.95 20.74 19.35
CA LEU A 189 0.19 19.67 18.70
C LEU A 189 -0.08 19.98 17.23
N ALA A 190 -0.33 21.25 16.88
CA ALA A 190 -0.48 21.68 15.50
C ALA A 190 0.82 21.50 14.69
N LEU A 191 1.97 21.85 15.28
CA LEU A 191 3.28 21.64 14.66
C LEU A 191 3.56 20.16 14.44
N TRP A 192 3.32 19.33 15.47
CA TRP A 192 3.44 17.88 15.38
C TRP A 192 2.57 17.30 14.25
N ALA A 193 1.27 17.60 14.26
CA ALA A 193 0.34 17.11 13.26
C ALA A 193 0.67 17.63 11.85
N GLY A 194 1.13 18.87 11.74
CA GLY A 194 1.55 19.50 10.50
C GLY A 194 2.77 18.85 9.86
N ILE A 195 3.83 18.59 10.65
CA ILE A 195 5.03 17.88 10.18
C ILE A 195 4.66 16.50 9.64
N TRP A 196 3.87 15.73 10.38
CA TRP A 196 3.48 14.37 9.94
C TRP A 196 2.53 14.37 8.75
N ALA A 197 1.63 15.36 8.66
CA ALA A 197 0.78 15.53 7.48
C ALA A 197 1.61 15.89 6.24
N LEU A 198 2.63 16.74 6.39
CA LEU A 198 3.55 17.10 5.32
C LEU A 198 4.36 15.88 4.85
N VAL A 199 4.93 15.11 5.78
CA VAL A 199 5.65 13.86 5.47
C VAL A 199 4.74 12.85 4.77
N SER A 200 3.49 12.73 5.21
CA SER A 200 2.50 11.84 4.55
C SER A 200 2.20 12.29 3.12
N ARG A 201 2.07 13.61 2.90
CA ARG A 201 1.89 14.19 1.56
C ARG A 201 3.08 13.94 0.65
N LEU A 202 4.30 14.16 1.15
CA LEU A 202 5.54 13.93 0.40
C LEU A 202 5.75 12.46 0.03
N THR A 203 5.25 11.54 0.87
CA THR A 203 5.33 10.09 0.61
C THR A 203 4.17 9.54 -0.23
N GLY A 204 3.24 10.39 -0.69
CA GLY A 204 2.07 9.98 -1.49
C GLY A 204 0.98 9.26 -0.71
N ARG A 205 1.03 9.29 0.63
CA ARG A 205 0.00 8.70 1.50
C ARG A 205 -1.12 9.71 1.73
N SER A 206 -2.33 9.21 1.99
CA SER A 206 -3.47 10.06 2.36
C SER A 206 -3.13 10.96 3.55
N THR A 207 -3.36 12.26 3.41
CA THR A 207 -3.08 13.28 4.43
C THR A 207 -4.17 13.27 5.51
N HIS A 208 -3.92 12.55 6.60
CA HIS A 208 -4.85 12.45 7.72
C HIS A 208 -4.44 13.33 8.91
N PHE A 209 -4.49 14.66 8.73
CA PHE A 209 -4.08 15.65 9.74
C PHE A 209 -4.74 15.41 11.12
N LEU A 210 -6.05 15.21 11.16
CA LEU A 210 -6.81 15.07 12.42
C LEU A 210 -6.41 13.81 13.21
N ILE A 211 -5.93 12.77 12.54
CA ILE A 211 -5.46 11.54 13.22
C ILE A 211 -4.07 11.76 13.80
N HIS A 212 -3.18 12.44 13.08
CA HIS A 212 -1.90 12.84 13.64
C HIS A 212 -2.07 13.77 14.83
N LEU A 213 -3.08 14.64 14.79
CA LEU A 213 -3.46 15.49 15.91
C LEU A 213 -3.99 14.68 17.10
N ALA A 214 -4.94 13.77 16.89
CA ALA A 214 -5.48 12.92 17.96
C ALA A 214 -4.40 12.05 18.62
N LEU A 215 -3.52 11.45 17.82
CA LEU A 215 -2.43 10.61 18.32
C LEU A 215 -1.38 11.44 19.07
N GLY A 216 -1.04 12.63 18.56
CA GLY A 216 -0.17 13.58 19.24
C GLY A 216 -0.75 14.00 20.59
N ALA A 217 -2.05 14.33 20.63
CA ALA A 217 -2.74 14.72 21.86
C ALA A 217 -2.77 13.59 22.90
N LEU A 218 -3.06 12.36 22.48
CA LEU A 218 -3.06 11.21 23.39
C LEU A 218 -1.65 10.88 23.91
N THR A 219 -0.64 11.00 23.04
CA THR A 219 0.77 10.84 23.44
C THR A 219 1.17 11.89 24.46
N PHE A 220 0.79 13.14 24.24
CA PHE A 220 1.03 14.24 25.18
C PHE A 220 0.41 13.94 26.56
N VAL A 221 -0.87 13.55 26.60
CA VAL A 221 -1.55 13.15 27.85
C VAL A 221 -0.80 12.01 28.55
N ALA A 222 -0.40 10.97 27.80
CA ALA A 222 0.32 9.84 28.37
C ALA A 222 1.67 10.25 28.98
N VAL A 223 2.44 11.08 28.28
CA VAL A 223 3.70 11.63 28.79
C VAL A 223 3.47 12.42 30.07
N THR A 224 2.54 13.39 30.05
CA THR A 224 2.25 14.23 31.23
C THR A 224 1.77 13.41 32.42
N ALA A 225 0.92 12.40 32.19
CA ALA A 225 0.44 11.53 33.26
C ALA A 225 1.56 10.68 33.86
N VAL A 226 2.44 10.10 33.02
CA VAL A 226 3.57 9.30 33.50
C VAL A 226 4.55 10.15 34.28
N ASP A 227 4.89 11.33 33.77
CA ASP A 227 5.76 12.31 34.42
C ASP A 227 5.25 12.65 35.83
N TYR A 228 3.98 13.04 35.93
CA TYR A 228 3.35 13.37 37.21
C TYR A 228 3.30 12.19 38.19
N VAL A 229 3.03 10.97 37.71
CA VAL A 229 3.03 9.75 38.54
C VAL A 229 4.44 9.44 39.03
N MET A 230 5.46 9.60 38.18
CA MET A 230 6.85 9.34 38.53
C MET A 230 7.34 10.34 39.58
N ASP A 231 7.02 11.62 39.44
CA ASP A 231 7.35 12.64 40.45
C ASP A 231 6.68 12.35 41.79
N THR A 232 5.40 12.00 41.76
CA THR A 232 4.65 11.62 42.96
C THR A 232 5.23 10.39 43.63
N ALA A 233 5.63 9.37 42.84
CA ALA A 233 6.26 8.16 43.36
C ALA A 233 7.67 8.44 43.91
N ALA A 234 8.47 9.25 43.22
CA ALA A 234 9.81 9.65 43.67
C ALA A 234 9.73 10.35 45.02
N PHE A 235 8.74 11.23 45.20
CA PHE A 235 8.44 11.87 46.48
C PHE A 235 7.97 10.86 47.53
N ALA A 236 6.95 10.06 47.24
CA ALA A 236 6.34 9.14 48.20
C ALA A 236 7.31 8.07 48.72
N PHE A 237 8.21 7.58 47.86
CA PHE A 237 9.19 6.56 48.22
C PHE A 237 10.59 7.13 48.55
N ASN A 238 10.75 8.45 48.52
CA ASN A 238 12.04 9.14 48.69
C ASN A 238 13.14 8.55 47.78
N TRP A 239 12.81 8.30 46.52
CA TRP A 239 13.70 7.64 45.56
C TRP A 239 14.14 8.58 44.43
N PRO A 240 15.17 9.42 44.64
CA PRO A 240 15.62 10.40 43.65
C PRO A 240 16.21 9.79 42.38
N VAL A 241 16.51 8.49 42.39
CA VAL A 241 16.99 7.77 41.19
C VAL A 241 15.92 7.72 40.10
N ILE A 242 14.63 7.74 40.47
CA ILE A 242 13.52 7.79 39.51
C ILE A 242 13.61 9.08 38.67
N GLN A 243 13.84 10.22 39.32
CA GLN A 243 14.02 11.52 38.65
C GLN A 243 15.30 11.57 37.79
N ARG A 244 16.34 10.83 38.18
CA ARG A 244 17.59 10.76 37.39
C ARG A 244 17.39 10.14 36.00
N TYR A 245 16.40 9.27 35.85
CA TYR A 245 16.13 8.54 34.60
C TYR A 245 14.85 8.97 33.90
N ASP A 246 14.20 10.03 34.35
CA ASP A 246 13.00 10.60 33.72
C ASP A 246 13.21 10.84 32.21
N TYR A 247 14.29 11.51 31.82
CA TYR A 247 14.59 11.76 30.40
C TYR A 247 14.75 10.48 29.55
N LEU A 248 15.22 9.37 30.11
CA LEU A 248 15.28 8.09 29.39
C LEU A 248 13.88 7.51 29.19
N LEU A 249 13.02 7.61 30.20
CA LEU A 249 11.63 7.16 30.13
C LEU A 249 10.84 7.98 29.09
N LEU A 250 11.03 9.30 29.08
CA LEU A 250 10.47 10.19 28.06
C LEU A 250 10.91 9.76 26.65
N GLY A 251 12.20 9.46 26.48
CA GLY A 251 12.74 8.95 25.22
C GLY A 251 12.07 7.64 24.77
N VAL A 252 11.82 6.72 25.70
CA VAL A 252 11.10 5.45 25.43
C VAL A 252 9.65 5.72 25.02
N ILE A 253 8.93 6.62 25.71
CA ILE A 253 7.53 6.94 25.38
C ILE A 253 7.43 7.59 24.00
N ILE A 254 8.32 8.54 23.69
CA ILE A 254 8.39 9.17 22.36
C ILE A 254 8.72 8.11 21.29
N GLY A 255 9.68 7.23 21.55
CA GLY A 255 10.03 6.12 20.65
C GLY A 255 8.85 5.18 20.41
N LEU A 256 8.10 4.83 21.46
CA LEU A 256 6.90 4.01 21.37
C LEU A 256 5.79 4.73 20.59
N ALA A 257 5.64 6.03 20.79
CA ALA A 257 4.67 6.85 20.06
C ALA A 257 4.99 6.90 18.55
N VAL A 258 6.25 7.09 18.19
CA VAL A 258 6.72 7.04 16.79
C VAL A 258 6.53 5.65 16.20
N TRP A 259 6.84 4.60 16.94
CA TRP A 259 6.62 3.21 16.51
C TRP A 259 5.13 2.90 16.32
N CYS A 260 4.28 3.28 17.28
CA CYS A 260 2.83 3.13 17.21
C CYS A 260 2.25 3.90 16.02
N HIS A 261 2.71 5.12 15.79
CA HIS A 261 2.36 5.94 14.62
C HIS A 261 2.70 5.22 13.32
N GLY A 262 3.95 4.78 13.17
CA GLY A 262 4.39 4.03 12.00
C GLY A 262 3.62 2.73 11.79
N ARG A 263 3.29 2.01 12.88
CA ARG A 263 2.52 0.76 12.83
C ARG A 263 1.05 0.98 12.47
N TRP A 264 0.41 2.02 12.99
CA TRP A 264 -0.97 2.37 12.66
C TRP A 264 -1.09 2.86 11.22
N VAL A 265 -0.23 3.81 10.83
CA VAL A 265 -0.20 4.36 9.47
C VAL A 265 0.12 3.27 8.44
N SER A 266 1.01 2.32 8.76
CA SER A 266 1.33 1.19 7.88
C SER A 266 0.29 0.08 7.86
N ARG A 267 -0.55 -0.07 8.89
CA ARG A 267 -1.67 -1.03 8.89
C ARG A 267 -2.84 -0.55 8.05
N ILE A 268 -3.10 0.76 8.04
CA ILE A 268 -4.10 1.38 7.16
C ILE A 268 -3.74 1.16 5.67
N GLY A 269 -2.45 1.03 5.35
CA GLY A 269 -1.97 0.67 4.00
C GLY A 269 -1.78 -0.84 3.74
N ARG A 270 -1.91 -1.71 4.75
CA ARG A 270 -1.64 -3.16 4.65
C ARG A 270 -2.89 -4.04 4.68
N GLY A 271 -4.08 -3.46 4.76
CA GLY A 271 -5.36 -4.20 4.73
C GLY A 271 -5.61 -5.00 3.44
N THR A 272 -4.75 -4.88 2.43
CA THR A 272 -4.82 -5.61 1.15
C THR A 272 -3.92 -6.84 1.08
N ALA A 273 -3.04 -7.11 2.05
CA ALA A 273 -1.98 -8.12 1.89
C ALA A 273 -2.12 -9.38 2.76
N LEU A 274 -3.08 -9.46 3.68
CA LEU A 274 -3.17 -10.56 4.66
C LEU A 274 -4.30 -11.55 4.42
N THR A 275 -5.17 -11.34 3.43
CA THR A 275 -6.25 -12.29 3.08
C THR A 275 -5.92 -13.20 1.91
N SER A 276 -4.69 -13.16 1.37
CA SER A 276 -4.24 -14.04 0.27
C SER A 276 -3.39 -15.23 0.74
N ALA A 277 -3.39 -15.55 2.04
CA ALA A 277 -2.59 -16.64 2.62
C ALA A 277 -3.39 -17.66 3.45
N LEU A 278 -4.72 -17.67 3.34
CA LEU A 278 -5.61 -18.71 3.86
C LEU A 278 -6.66 -19.04 2.81
#